data_AF-A0A9W4INI5-F1
#
_entry.id   AF-A0A9W4INI5-F1
#
_cell.length_a   1.000
_cell.length_b   1.000
_cell.length_c   1.000
_cell.angle_alpha   90.00
_cell.angle_beta   90.00
_cell.angle_gamma   90.00
#
_symmetry.space_group_name_H-M   'P 1'
#
loop_
_entity.id
_entity.type
_entity.pdbx_description
1 polymer ?
#
loop_
_entity_poly.entity_id
_entity_poly.type
_entity_poly.pdbx_seq_one_letter_code
_entity_poly.pdbx_strand_id
1 'polypeptide(L)'
;MAGYTCVQCLQVLRRGAWNSAPQARLQSLTRRRAMPSLIRSFGTQRKPFGSSEAQPKHVHGQNCCAPKASPPQRAVHTETGPSLIRPAMRPTNLFHSFTNSPSPEIRKRAEFIKQNAFCPHPDHQQTRAPVSPHDPEARKEATNTTPPAHSHFECPDCGVPVYCSEGHWMDDFEAHLEICDTLRQINEDDHDLHSGRFFPEFDYPGPQDDNFVINMANWDTFLYTREYEAINDDRSMRQVTRMLTYPQTIGSVLHELSPYGVRSGGRLTPEGLKSMSGK
;
A
#
# COMPACT_ATOMS: atom_id res chain seq x y z
N MET A 1 -35.63 36.24 21.42
CA MET A 1 -35.69 34.82 21.79
C MET A 1 -37.09 34.30 21.50
N ALA A 2 -37.27 33.60 20.38
CA ALA A 2 -38.47 32.81 20.09
C ALA A 2 -38.01 31.70 19.13
N GLY A 3 -37.96 30.47 19.65
CA GLY A 3 -37.55 29.29 18.88
C GLY A 3 -38.72 28.78 18.06
N TYR A 4 -38.50 28.52 16.78
CA TYR A 4 -39.46 27.85 15.91
C TYR A 4 -39.20 26.35 15.98
N THR A 5 -40.11 25.61 16.62
CA THR A 5 -40.14 24.15 16.54
C THR A 5 -41.24 23.73 15.56
N CYS A 6 -40.90 22.80 14.67
CA CYS A 6 -41.81 22.28 13.65
C CYS A 6 -42.96 21.47 14.27
N VAL A 7 -44.17 21.63 13.74
CA VAL A 7 -45.40 20.96 14.20
C VAL A 7 -45.29 19.42 14.12
N GLN A 8 -44.50 18.89 13.19
CA GLN A 8 -44.25 17.45 13.08
C GLN A 8 -43.35 16.91 14.20
N CYS A 9 -42.37 17.68 14.67
CA CYS A 9 -41.51 17.30 15.80
C CYS A 9 -42.30 17.22 17.12
N LEU A 10 -43.34 18.06 17.26
CA LEU A 10 -44.18 18.11 18.46
C LEU A 10 -45.16 16.92 18.55
N GLN A 11 -45.50 16.29 17.42
CA GLN A 11 -46.36 15.12 17.36
C GLN A 11 -45.63 13.81 17.69
N VAL A 12 -44.34 13.69 17.38
CA VAL A 12 -43.52 12.51 17.73
C VAL A 12 -43.27 12.45 19.24
N LEU A 13 -43.02 13.59 19.88
CA LEU A 13 -42.82 13.68 21.33
C LEU A 13 -44.08 13.32 22.15
N ARG A 14 -45.27 13.50 21.58
CA ARG A 14 -46.54 13.19 22.27
C ARG A 14 -46.94 11.70 22.24
N ARG A 15 -46.29 10.86 21.44
CA ARG A 15 -46.70 9.45 21.24
C ARG A 15 -45.72 8.38 21.75
N GLY A 16 -44.65 8.77 22.44
CA GLY A 16 -43.57 7.85 22.81
C GLY A 16 -43.19 7.86 24.30
N ALA A 17 -44.14 8.03 25.20
CA ALA A 17 -43.95 7.68 26.61
C ALA A 17 -44.99 6.60 26.93
N TRP A 18 -44.54 5.36 27.13
CA TRP A 18 -44.97 4.45 28.20
C TRP A 18 -44.08 3.22 28.25
N ASN A 19 -43.70 2.91 29.48
CA ASN A 19 -42.77 1.90 29.94
C ASN A 19 -43.19 0.47 29.57
N SER A 20 -42.23 -0.39 29.24
CA SER A 20 -42.27 -1.81 29.56
C SER A 20 -40.86 -2.38 29.59
N ALA A 21 -40.39 -2.66 30.81
CA ALA A 21 -39.16 -3.39 31.07
C ALA A 21 -39.39 -4.89 30.91
N PRO A 22 -38.39 -5.65 30.45
CA PRO A 22 -38.23 -7.04 30.85
C PRO A 22 -37.00 -7.19 31.75
N GLN A 23 -37.19 -8.00 32.80
CA GLN A 23 -36.21 -8.32 33.82
C GLN A 23 -35.03 -9.12 33.23
N ALA A 24 -33.83 -8.58 33.39
CA ALA A 24 -32.59 -9.31 33.15
C ALA A 24 -32.33 -10.28 34.33
N ARG A 25 -32.24 -11.58 34.04
CA ARG A 25 -31.78 -12.61 34.98
C ARG A 25 -30.34 -12.96 34.66
N LEU A 26 -29.42 -12.55 35.52
CA LEU A 26 -28.01 -12.91 35.50
C LEU A 26 -27.85 -14.41 35.82
N GLN A 27 -27.22 -15.16 34.92
CA GLN A 27 -26.57 -16.42 35.25
C GLN A 27 -25.15 -16.42 34.69
N SER A 28 -24.19 -16.40 35.61
CA SER A 28 -22.78 -16.60 35.36
C SER A 28 -22.51 -18.07 35.03
N LEU A 29 -21.93 -18.34 33.86
CA LEU A 29 -21.23 -19.59 33.61
C LEU A 29 -19.89 -19.29 32.94
N THR A 30 -18.84 -19.50 33.74
CA THR A 30 -17.45 -19.60 33.31
C THR A 30 -17.28 -20.81 32.40
N ARG A 31 -16.86 -20.59 31.16
CA ARG A 31 -16.35 -21.68 30.32
C ARG A 31 -15.13 -21.21 29.54
N ARG A 32 -13.95 -21.45 30.12
CA ARG A 32 -12.68 -21.46 29.41
C ARG A 32 -12.76 -22.53 28.31
N ARG A 33 -12.64 -22.12 27.05
CA ARG A 33 -12.25 -23.00 25.94
C ARG A 33 -10.92 -22.48 25.40
N ALA A 34 -9.87 -23.25 25.68
CA ALA A 34 -8.58 -23.12 25.03
C ALA A 34 -8.72 -23.55 23.56
N MET A 35 -8.24 -22.71 22.65
CA MET A 35 -7.95 -23.09 21.27
C MET A 35 -6.53 -23.68 21.21
N PRO A 36 -6.31 -24.83 20.56
CA PRO A 36 -4.96 -25.29 20.30
C PRO A 36 -4.37 -24.54 19.10
N SER A 37 -3.38 -23.70 19.34
CA SER A 37 -2.49 -23.18 18.30
C SER A 37 -1.51 -24.29 17.90
N LEU A 38 -1.68 -24.86 16.70
CA LEU A 38 -0.68 -25.70 16.05
C LEU A 38 0.40 -24.80 15.45
N ILE A 39 1.35 -24.37 16.28
CA ILE A 39 2.63 -23.80 15.82
C ILE A 39 3.57 -24.98 15.56
N ARG A 40 3.77 -25.35 14.29
CA ARG A 40 4.87 -26.22 13.88
C ARG A 40 6.14 -25.37 13.81
N SER A 41 6.89 -25.33 14.91
CA SER A 41 8.28 -24.89 14.90
C SER A 41 9.16 -25.93 14.22
N PHE A 42 9.76 -25.59 13.08
CA PHE A 42 10.90 -26.34 12.53
C PHE A 42 12.15 -26.00 13.33
N GLY A 43 12.35 -26.68 14.45
CA GLY A 43 13.62 -26.69 15.17
C GLY A 43 14.55 -27.73 14.57
N THR A 44 15.59 -27.31 13.85
CA THR A 44 16.68 -28.20 13.47
C THR A 44 17.72 -28.21 14.58
N GLN A 45 17.84 -29.36 15.26
CA GLN A 45 18.95 -29.68 16.16
C GLN A 45 20.29 -29.51 15.43
N ARG A 46 21.19 -28.70 15.98
CA ARG A 46 22.62 -28.81 15.71
C ARG A 46 23.28 -29.49 16.91
N LYS A 47 23.91 -30.64 16.66
CA LYS A 47 24.78 -31.32 17.62
C LYS A 47 26.09 -30.52 17.77
N PRO A 48 26.70 -30.45 18.95
CA PRO A 48 28.02 -29.88 19.13
C PRO A 48 29.06 -30.96 18.79
N PHE A 49 29.99 -30.64 17.89
CA PHE A 49 31.28 -31.33 17.83
C PHE A 49 32.34 -30.31 18.21
N GLY A 50 33.01 -30.56 19.33
CA GLY A 50 34.27 -29.92 19.66
C GLY A 50 35.41 -30.77 19.12
N SER A 51 36.46 -30.12 18.64
CA SER A 51 37.83 -30.33 19.12
C SER A 51 38.78 -29.35 18.43
N SER A 52 39.62 -28.75 19.27
CA SER A 52 40.86 -28.03 18.98
C SER A 52 41.81 -28.84 18.09
N GLU A 53 42.49 -28.21 17.12
CA GLU A 53 43.96 -28.04 17.18
C GLU A 53 44.56 -27.28 15.97
N ALA A 54 45.46 -26.35 16.34
CA ALA A 54 46.77 -26.04 15.76
C ALA A 54 46.93 -25.59 14.30
N GLN A 55 47.49 -24.38 14.19
CA GLN A 55 48.18 -23.77 13.05
C GLN A 55 49.33 -24.62 12.50
N PRO A 56 49.84 -24.28 11.29
CA PRO A 56 51.16 -23.67 11.31
C PRO A 56 51.29 -22.37 10.49
N LYS A 57 52.27 -21.58 10.94
CA LYS A 57 52.70 -20.28 10.45
C LYS A 57 53.36 -20.39 9.07
N HIS A 58 53.15 -19.41 8.20
CA HIS A 58 54.17 -19.00 7.24
C HIS A 58 54.19 -17.47 7.10
N VAL A 59 55.43 -16.98 7.03
CA VAL A 59 55.87 -15.57 7.10
C VAL A 59 56.23 -15.08 5.69
N HIS A 60 56.17 -13.75 5.52
CA HIS A 60 56.69 -12.90 4.43
C HIS A 60 55.76 -12.70 3.21
N GLY A 61 55.50 -11.48 2.72
CA GLY A 61 56.17 -10.19 2.94
C GLY A 61 55.32 -9.00 2.48
N GLN A 62 55.76 -7.82 2.89
CA GLN A 62 55.21 -6.49 2.64
C GLN A 62 54.96 -6.20 1.15
N ASN A 63 53.85 -5.53 0.85
CA ASN A 63 53.93 -4.22 0.18
C ASN A 63 52.63 -3.43 0.32
N CYS A 64 52.84 -2.15 0.58
CA CYS A 64 51.87 -1.14 0.99
C CYS A 64 51.44 -0.34 -0.25
N CYS A 65 50.14 -0.25 -0.55
CA CYS A 65 49.58 0.85 -1.34
C CYS A 65 48.18 1.16 -0.82
N ALA A 66 48.07 2.22 -0.04
CA ALA A 66 46.80 2.81 0.39
C ALA A 66 46.19 3.61 -0.78
N PRO A 67 44.88 3.46 -1.09
CA PRO A 67 44.18 4.46 -1.87
C PRO A 67 43.77 5.62 -0.93
N LYS A 68 44.11 6.85 -1.35
CA LYS A 68 43.75 8.07 -0.64
C LYS A 68 42.23 8.22 -0.60
N ALA A 69 41.69 8.29 0.61
CA ALA A 69 40.33 8.76 0.87
C ALA A 69 40.18 10.19 0.36
N SER A 70 39.25 10.38 -0.58
CA SER A 70 38.80 11.72 -1.01
C SER A 70 37.63 12.13 -0.10
N PRO A 71 37.59 13.37 0.40
CA PRO A 71 36.48 13.82 1.26
C PRO A 71 35.19 13.93 0.44
N PRO A 72 34.00 13.77 1.07
CA PRO A 72 32.74 13.91 0.38
C PRO A 72 32.55 15.38 -0.01
N GLN A 73 32.49 15.65 -1.31
CA GLN A 73 32.09 16.95 -1.83
C GLN A 73 30.61 17.14 -1.54
N ARG A 74 30.31 17.87 -0.47
CA ARG A 74 29.00 18.45 -0.21
C ARG A 74 28.66 19.36 -1.39
N ALA A 75 27.71 18.97 -2.22
CA ALA A 75 27.19 19.80 -3.29
C ALA A 75 26.54 21.05 -2.66
N VAL A 76 27.26 22.17 -2.73
CA VAL A 76 26.69 23.50 -2.52
C VAL A 76 25.95 23.84 -3.80
N HIS A 77 24.62 23.70 -3.79
CA HIS A 77 23.80 24.17 -4.89
C HIS A 77 23.79 25.70 -4.86
N THR A 78 24.50 26.29 -5.82
CA THR A 78 24.38 27.70 -6.17
C THR A 78 23.00 27.90 -6.81
N GLU A 79 22.13 28.66 -6.14
CA GLU A 79 20.91 29.18 -6.77
C GLU A 79 21.33 30.12 -7.89
N THR A 80 21.10 29.75 -9.16
CA THR A 80 21.19 30.70 -10.26
C THR A 80 20.30 30.28 -11.43
N GLY A 81 19.20 31.00 -11.58
CA GLY A 81 18.34 30.99 -12.77
C GLY A 81 16.84 30.94 -12.41
N PRO A 82 15.99 31.85 -12.95
CA PRO A 82 14.55 31.77 -12.77
C PRO A 82 14.03 30.61 -13.64
N SER A 83 14.14 29.40 -13.11
CA SER A 83 13.31 28.27 -13.53
C SER A 83 11.87 28.76 -13.45
N LEU A 84 11.11 28.61 -14.54
CA LEU A 84 9.66 28.80 -14.54
C LEU A 84 9.12 28.05 -13.33
N ILE A 85 8.78 28.79 -12.27
CA ILE A 85 8.44 28.25 -10.97
C ILE A 85 7.11 27.52 -11.17
N ARG A 86 7.19 26.26 -11.57
CA ARG A 86 6.14 25.28 -11.28
C ARG A 86 5.93 25.44 -9.78
N PRO A 87 4.72 25.79 -9.31
CA PRO A 87 4.48 25.90 -7.88
C PRO A 87 4.88 24.56 -7.28
N ALA A 88 6.05 24.50 -6.65
CA ALA A 88 6.49 23.30 -5.97
C ALA A 88 5.47 23.09 -4.86
N MET A 89 4.63 22.07 -5.03
CA MET A 89 3.61 21.73 -4.04
C MET A 89 4.35 21.45 -2.75
N ARG A 90 4.15 22.32 -1.76
CA ARG A 90 4.85 22.18 -0.47
C ARG A 90 4.31 20.94 0.22
N PRO A 91 5.12 20.23 1.03
CA PRO A 91 4.66 19.05 1.76
C PRO A 91 3.41 19.26 2.62
N THR A 92 3.13 20.50 3.01
CA THR A 92 1.97 20.90 3.82
C THR A 92 0.70 21.17 3.02
N ASN A 93 0.75 21.12 1.69
CA ASN A 93 -0.40 21.40 0.82
C ASN A 93 -0.35 20.50 -0.42
N LEU A 94 -0.58 19.20 -0.20
CA LEU A 94 -0.57 18.18 -1.25
C LEU A 94 -1.97 17.76 -1.69
N PHE A 95 -2.99 18.04 -0.87
CA PHE A 95 -4.36 17.65 -1.20
C PHE A 95 -5.00 18.66 -2.15
N HIS A 96 -5.26 18.22 -3.37
CA HIS A 96 -6.10 18.92 -4.33
C HIS A 96 -7.05 17.93 -5.00
N SER A 97 -8.26 18.38 -5.35
CA SER A 97 -9.14 17.57 -6.18
C SER A 97 -8.49 17.32 -7.55
N PHE A 98 -8.71 16.14 -8.14
CA PHE A 98 -8.06 15.76 -9.39
C PHE A 98 -8.38 16.74 -10.53
N THR A 99 -9.63 17.20 -10.60
CA THR A 99 -10.07 18.20 -11.60
C THR A 99 -9.39 19.56 -11.41
N ASN A 100 -9.25 20.02 -10.16
CA ASN A 100 -8.70 21.35 -9.86
C ASN A 100 -7.21 21.31 -9.48
N SER A 101 -6.52 20.19 -9.75
CA SER A 101 -5.12 20.00 -9.42
C SER A 101 -4.23 21.04 -10.13
N PRO A 102 -3.18 21.57 -9.48
CA PRO A 102 -2.17 22.38 -10.16
C PRO A 102 -1.37 21.58 -11.19
N SER A 103 -1.27 20.25 -11.05
CA SER A 103 -0.53 19.38 -11.98
C SER A 103 -1.34 19.09 -13.24
N PRO A 104 -0.84 19.42 -14.45
CA PRO A 104 -1.53 19.09 -15.69
C PRO A 104 -1.67 17.58 -15.92
N GLU A 105 -0.71 16.78 -15.44
CA GLU A 105 -0.77 15.32 -15.60
C GLU A 105 -1.87 14.69 -14.73
N ILE A 106 -2.10 15.23 -13.51
CA ILE A 106 -3.20 14.78 -12.64
C ILE A 106 -4.54 15.16 -13.24
N ARG A 107 -4.67 16.37 -13.83
CA ARG A 107 -5.91 16.76 -14.53
C ARG A 107 -6.21 15.87 -15.73
N LYS A 108 -5.21 15.53 -16.55
CA LYS A 108 -5.37 14.56 -17.66
C LYS A 108 -5.81 13.19 -17.14
N ARG A 109 -5.27 12.73 -16.01
CA ARG A 109 -5.71 11.50 -15.37
C ARG A 109 -7.16 11.60 -14.89
N ALA A 110 -7.59 12.74 -14.36
CA ALA A 110 -8.97 12.99 -13.98
C ALA A 110 -9.91 12.83 -15.19
N GLU A 111 -9.57 13.44 -16.33
CA GLU A 111 -10.32 13.32 -17.58
C GLU A 111 -10.36 11.88 -18.08
N PHE A 112 -9.23 11.17 -18.01
CA PHE A 112 -9.17 9.75 -18.38
C PHE A 112 -10.08 8.89 -17.50
N ILE A 113 -10.08 9.10 -16.17
CA ILE A 113 -10.98 8.39 -15.26
C ILE A 113 -12.44 8.69 -15.62
N LYS A 114 -12.78 9.97 -15.83
CA LYS A 114 -14.14 10.40 -16.22
C LYS A 114 -14.63 9.81 -17.53
N GLN A 115 -13.73 9.41 -18.43
CA GLN A 115 -14.08 8.81 -19.71
C GLN A 115 -14.16 7.28 -19.67
N ASN A 116 -13.46 6.63 -18.73
CA ASN A 116 -13.25 5.18 -18.76
C ASN A 116 -13.80 4.44 -17.54
N ALA A 117 -13.83 5.08 -16.37
CA ALA A 117 -14.32 4.45 -15.15
C ALA A 117 -15.85 4.53 -15.09
N PHE A 118 -16.48 3.42 -14.74
CA PHE A 118 -17.91 3.34 -14.47
C PHE A 118 -18.20 3.55 -12.99
N CYS A 119 -19.36 4.13 -12.70
CA CYS A 119 -19.85 4.31 -11.34
C CYS A 119 -20.04 2.94 -10.66
N PRO A 120 -19.58 2.75 -9.41
CA PRO A 120 -19.71 1.49 -8.68
C PRO A 120 -21.09 1.29 -8.02
N HIS A 121 -21.99 2.27 -8.14
CA HIS A 121 -23.32 2.25 -7.51
C HIS A 121 -24.16 1.05 -8.00
N PRO A 122 -24.86 0.33 -7.10
CA PRO A 122 -25.65 -0.85 -7.45
C PRO A 122 -26.72 -0.61 -8.50
N ASP A 123 -27.30 0.59 -8.60
CA ASP A 123 -28.40 0.90 -9.54
C ASP A 123 -28.05 0.71 -11.02
N HIS A 124 -26.76 0.74 -11.36
CA HIS A 124 -26.31 0.56 -12.74
C HIS A 124 -26.25 -0.93 -13.12
N GLN A 125 -26.48 -1.18 -14.40
CA GLN A 125 -26.16 -2.47 -15.02
C GLN A 125 -24.70 -2.84 -14.85
N GLN A 126 -24.47 -4.15 -14.67
CA GLN A 126 -23.15 -4.73 -14.62
C GLN A 126 -22.44 -4.59 -15.98
N THR A 127 -21.19 -4.12 -15.96
CA THR A 127 -20.37 -3.90 -17.17
C THR A 127 -19.44 -5.06 -17.47
N ARG A 128 -19.10 -5.86 -16.44
CA ARG A 128 -18.24 -7.03 -16.54
C ARG A 128 -18.58 -8.04 -15.46
N ALA A 129 -18.20 -9.30 -15.68
CA ALA A 129 -18.30 -10.31 -14.62
C ALA A 129 -17.45 -9.92 -13.39
N PRO A 130 -17.94 -10.16 -12.18
CA PRO A 130 -17.20 -9.87 -10.97
C PRO A 130 -16.04 -10.86 -10.82
N VAL A 131 -14.87 -10.36 -10.46
CA VAL A 131 -13.66 -11.20 -10.32
C VAL A 131 -13.52 -11.72 -8.89
N SER A 132 -14.11 -11.04 -7.91
CA SER A 132 -14.11 -11.44 -6.50
C SER A 132 -15.42 -11.04 -5.82
N PRO A 133 -15.74 -11.60 -4.63
CA PRO A 133 -16.91 -11.18 -3.86
C PRO A 133 -16.87 -9.72 -3.38
N HIS A 134 -15.69 -9.09 -3.38
CA HIS A 134 -15.49 -7.70 -2.93
C HIS A 134 -15.44 -6.72 -4.11
N ASP A 135 -15.66 -7.21 -5.33
CA ASP A 135 -15.73 -6.40 -6.53
C ASP A 135 -17.01 -5.55 -6.51
N PRO A 136 -16.98 -4.23 -6.74
CA PRO A 136 -18.19 -3.41 -6.78
C PRO A 136 -19.20 -3.89 -7.83
N GLU A 137 -18.73 -4.54 -8.90
CA GLU A 137 -19.61 -5.16 -9.91
C GLU A 137 -20.43 -6.33 -9.35
N ALA A 138 -19.99 -6.98 -8.25
CA ALA A 138 -20.75 -8.05 -7.60
C ALA A 138 -22.01 -7.56 -6.87
N ARG A 139 -22.07 -6.25 -6.55
CA ARG A 139 -23.24 -5.62 -5.93
C ARG A 139 -24.29 -5.18 -6.95
N LYS A 140 -23.93 -5.16 -8.24
CA LYS A 140 -24.84 -4.79 -9.33
C LYS A 140 -25.65 -6.01 -9.76
N GLU A 141 -26.96 -5.86 -9.79
CA GLU A 141 -27.82 -6.92 -10.31
C GLU A 141 -27.86 -6.91 -11.83
N ALA A 142 -27.92 -8.09 -12.43
CA ALA A 142 -28.13 -8.23 -13.87
C ALA A 142 -29.51 -7.73 -14.32
N THR A 143 -30.46 -7.62 -13.38
CA THR A 143 -31.84 -7.17 -13.58
C THR A 143 -32.00 -5.65 -13.60
N ASN A 144 -30.97 -4.88 -13.25
CA ASN A 144 -31.04 -3.43 -13.25
C ASN A 144 -31.28 -2.89 -14.65
N THR A 145 -32.12 -1.87 -14.77
CA THR A 145 -32.48 -1.27 -16.07
C THR A 145 -31.65 0.00 -16.37
N THR A 146 -31.02 0.60 -15.36
CA THR A 146 -30.23 1.82 -15.54
C THR A 146 -28.92 1.50 -16.28
N PRO A 147 -28.64 2.15 -17.41
CA PRO A 147 -27.40 1.92 -18.14
C PRO A 147 -26.18 2.32 -17.29
N PRO A 148 -25.00 1.73 -17.52
CA PRO A 148 -23.77 2.16 -16.86
C PRO A 148 -23.48 3.64 -17.12
N ALA A 149 -23.09 4.37 -16.08
CA ALA A 149 -22.68 5.77 -16.18
C ALA A 149 -21.21 5.94 -15.75
N HIS A 150 -20.53 6.93 -16.31
CA HIS A 150 -19.14 7.21 -15.98
C HIS A 150 -18.98 8.02 -14.70
N SER A 151 -17.86 7.86 -14.01
CA SER A 151 -17.58 8.59 -12.77
C SER A 151 -17.20 10.04 -13.03
N HIS A 152 -18.04 10.98 -12.62
CA HIS A 152 -17.84 12.43 -12.82
C HIS A 152 -17.73 13.21 -11.52
N PHE A 153 -18.35 12.72 -10.44
CA PHE A 153 -18.39 13.35 -9.13
C PHE A 153 -17.14 12.99 -8.31
N GLU A 154 -16.46 14.04 -7.84
CA GLU A 154 -15.29 13.94 -6.95
C GLU A 154 -15.74 14.06 -5.49
N CYS A 155 -15.37 13.09 -4.67
CA CYS A 155 -15.60 13.18 -3.23
C CYS A 155 -14.77 14.34 -2.63
N PRO A 156 -15.35 15.19 -1.76
CA PRO A 156 -14.65 16.33 -1.17
C PRO A 156 -13.48 15.94 -0.27
N ASP A 157 -13.50 14.73 0.32
CA ASP A 157 -12.49 14.28 1.27
C ASP A 157 -11.29 13.59 0.63
N CYS A 158 -11.50 12.84 -0.46
CA CYS A 158 -10.43 12.15 -1.18
C CYS A 158 -10.05 12.78 -2.53
N GLY A 159 -10.93 13.60 -3.13
CA GLY A 159 -10.64 14.38 -4.34
C GLY A 159 -10.57 13.58 -5.65
N VAL A 160 -10.97 12.29 -5.65
CA VAL A 160 -10.93 11.40 -6.82
C VAL A 160 -12.34 11.21 -7.40
N PRO A 161 -12.54 11.22 -8.74
CA PRO A 161 -13.85 10.99 -9.34
C PRO A 161 -14.23 9.49 -9.31
N VAL A 162 -15.19 9.13 -8.45
CA VAL A 162 -15.59 7.73 -8.21
C VAL A 162 -17.04 7.45 -8.64
N TYR A 163 -17.96 8.40 -8.43
CA TYR A 163 -19.38 8.22 -8.72
C TYR A 163 -19.83 9.08 -9.90
N CYS A 164 -20.94 8.73 -10.56
CA CYS A 164 -21.48 9.55 -11.65
C CYS A 164 -22.18 10.82 -11.15
N SER A 165 -22.65 10.83 -9.91
CA SER A 165 -23.38 11.95 -9.30
C SER A 165 -23.15 12.00 -7.79
N GLU A 166 -23.46 13.15 -7.18
CA GLU A 166 -23.45 13.32 -5.72
C GLU A 166 -24.45 12.39 -5.04
N GLY A 167 -25.66 12.23 -5.61
CA GLY A 167 -26.68 11.33 -5.06
C GLY A 167 -26.19 9.89 -4.92
N HIS A 168 -25.62 9.32 -5.98
CA HIS A 168 -25.07 7.95 -5.92
C HIS A 168 -23.87 7.84 -4.96
N TRP A 169 -23.09 8.90 -4.78
CA TRP A 169 -22.02 8.91 -3.77
C TRP A 169 -22.59 8.93 -2.34
N MET A 170 -23.65 9.71 -2.10
CA MET A 170 -24.32 9.78 -0.80
C MET A 170 -25.01 8.46 -0.44
N ASP A 171 -25.66 7.83 -1.42
CA ASP A 171 -26.39 6.56 -1.23
C ASP A 171 -25.42 5.39 -0.95
N ASP A 172 -24.25 5.37 -1.60
CA ASP A 172 -23.18 4.37 -1.41
C ASP A 172 -22.04 4.88 -0.50
N PHE A 173 -22.33 5.88 0.35
CA PHE A 173 -21.31 6.57 1.15
C PHE A 173 -20.59 5.62 2.12
N GLU A 174 -21.31 4.67 2.71
CA GLU A 174 -20.71 3.69 3.64
C GLU A 174 -19.64 2.84 2.96
N ALA A 175 -19.88 2.35 1.74
CA ALA A 175 -18.88 1.62 0.98
C ALA A 175 -17.74 2.52 0.51
N HIS A 176 -18.03 3.79 0.18
CA HIS A 176 -16.98 4.76 -0.15
C HIS A 176 -16.05 5.02 1.05
N LEU A 177 -16.58 5.10 2.26
CA LEU A 177 -15.79 5.34 3.49
C LEU A 177 -14.72 4.27 3.71
N GLU A 178 -14.98 3.02 3.33
CA GLU A 178 -13.99 1.93 3.46
C GLU A 178 -12.71 2.19 2.66
N ILE A 179 -12.79 2.97 1.58
CA ILE A 179 -11.68 3.24 0.66
C ILE A 179 -11.26 4.72 0.61
N CYS A 180 -12.06 5.64 1.16
CA CYS A 180 -11.87 7.08 1.04
C CYS A 180 -10.48 7.53 1.51
N ASP A 181 -10.04 7.06 2.67
CA ASP A 181 -8.72 7.38 3.22
C ASP A 181 -7.58 6.90 2.32
N THR A 182 -7.73 5.71 1.73
CA THR A 182 -6.74 5.16 0.80
C THR A 182 -6.69 5.99 -0.49
N LEU A 183 -7.86 6.38 -1.02
CA LEU A 183 -7.92 7.27 -2.19
C LEU A 183 -7.32 8.64 -1.91
N ARG A 184 -7.51 9.18 -0.70
CA ARG A 184 -6.90 10.43 -0.26
C ARG A 184 -5.38 10.31 -0.18
N GLN A 185 -4.86 9.23 0.40
CA GLN A 185 -3.42 8.97 0.43
C GLN A 185 -2.84 8.88 -0.98
N ILE A 186 -3.49 8.13 -1.89
CA ILE A 186 -3.07 8.04 -3.29
C ILE A 186 -3.04 9.43 -3.95
N ASN A 187 -4.07 10.24 -3.68
CA ASN A 187 -4.16 11.59 -4.20
C ASN A 187 -2.98 12.47 -3.71
N GLU A 188 -2.75 12.52 -2.41
CA GLU A 188 -1.64 13.30 -1.83
C GLU A 188 -0.27 12.79 -2.31
N ASP A 189 -0.09 11.47 -2.40
CA ASP A 189 1.15 10.84 -2.85
C ASP A 189 1.41 11.16 -4.34
N ASP A 190 0.38 11.16 -5.19
CA ASP A 190 0.52 11.54 -6.60
C ASP A 190 0.85 13.03 -6.75
N HIS A 191 0.24 13.91 -5.96
CA HIS A 191 0.60 15.33 -5.95
C HIS A 191 2.04 15.53 -5.46
N ASP A 192 2.46 14.77 -4.46
CA ASP A 192 3.84 14.83 -3.97
C ASP A 192 4.83 14.43 -5.07
N LEU A 193 4.58 13.33 -5.81
CA LEU A 193 5.39 12.91 -6.97
C LEU A 193 5.47 13.97 -8.08
N HIS A 194 4.43 14.79 -8.24
CA HIS A 194 4.41 15.88 -9.22
C HIS A 194 4.92 17.22 -8.66
N SER A 195 5.27 17.29 -7.38
CA SER A 195 5.73 18.53 -6.72
C SER A 195 7.09 19.01 -7.22
N GLY A 196 7.90 18.11 -7.79
CA GLY A 196 9.27 18.39 -8.18
C GLY A 196 10.24 18.49 -7.01
N ARG A 197 9.84 18.07 -5.80
CA ARG A 197 10.79 17.93 -4.68
C ARG A 197 11.84 16.87 -4.99
N PHE A 198 12.95 16.94 -4.27
CA PHE A 198 13.90 15.83 -4.22
C PHE A 198 13.33 14.70 -3.36
N PHE A 199 13.49 13.47 -3.83
CA PHE A 199 13.04 12.25 -3.16
C PHE A 199 14.27 11.50 -2.62
N PRO A 200 14.76 11.80 -1.40
CA PRO A 200 15.86 11.05 -0.80
C PRO A 200 15.56 9.55 -0.71
N GLU A 201 14.29 9.17 -0.63
CA GLU A 201 13.83 7.78 -0.63
C GLU A 201 14.09 7.03 -1.95
N PHE A 202 14.40 7.74 -3.04
CA PHE A 202 14.82 7.16 -4.32
C PHE A 202 16.35 7.16 -4.51
N ASP A 203 17.12 7.57 -3.50
CA ASP A 203 18.57 7.43 -3.52
C ASP A 203 18.94 5.96 -3.29
N TYR A 204 19.18 5.25 -4.39
CA TYR A 204 19.40 3.82 -4.35
C TYR A 204 20.83 3.46 -3.94
N PRO A 205 21.01 2.51 -3.02
CA PRO A 205 22.32 2.02 -2.64
C PRO A 205 23.02 1.36 -3.84
N GLY A 206 24.34 1.49 -3.86
CA GLY A 206 25.19 1.04 -4.95
C GLY A 206 25.30 -0.50 -5.08
N PRO A 207 26.41 -0.99 -5.64
CA PRO A 207 26.70 -2.42 -5.69
C PRO A 207 26.63 -3.06 -4.29
N GLN A 208 25.99 -4.22 -4.21
CA GLN A 208 25.91 -5.00 -2.97
C GLN A 208 27.29 -5.56 -2.61
N ASP A 209 27.68 -5.51 -1.34
CA ASP A 209 28.87 -6.20 -0.83
C ASP A 209 28.64 -7.73 -0.81
N ASP A 210 29.59 -8.49 -1.34
CA ASP A 210 29.53 -9.95 -1.46
C ASP A 210 29.38 -10.68 -0.11
N ASN A 211 29.67 -10.01 1.01
CA ASN A 211 29.54 -10.58 2.36
C ASN A 211 28.11 -10.55 2.89
N PHE A 212 27.22 -9.73 2.33
CA PHE A 212 25.84 -9.56 2.81
C PHE A 212 24.82 -10.15 1.86
N VAL A 213 24.07 -11.14 2.35
CA VAL A 213 22.97 -11.75 1.59
C VAL A 213 21.73 -10.87 1.68
N ILE A 214 21.14 -10.58 0.52
CA ILE A 214 19.90 -9.80 0.42
C ILE A 214 18.72 -10.64 0.91
N ASN A 215 17.95 -10.10 1.85
CA ASN A 215 16.73 -10.73 2.31
C ASN A 215 15.51 -10.06 1.68
N MET A 216 14.84 -10.78 0.78
CA MET A 216 13.69 -10.27 0.02
C MET A 216 12.33 -10.60 0.66
N ALA A 217 12.28 -11.10 1.90
CA ALA A 217 11.05 -11.63 2.50
C ALA A 217 10.03 -10.56 2.91
N ASN A 218 10.48 -9.36 3.31
CA ASN A 218 9.64 -8.22 3.64
C ASN A 218 10.40 -6.91 3.32
N TRP A 219 9.67 -5.80 3.22
CA TRP A 219 10.25 -4.51 2.85
C TRP A 219 11.31 -4.01 3.82
N ASP A 220 11.04 -4.06 5.13
CA ASP A 220 11.97 -3.56 6.14
C ASP A 220 13.32 -4.28 6.09
N THR A 221 13.30 -5.61 5.98
CA THR A 221 14.52 -6.42 5.93
C THR A 221 15.21 -6.28 4.58
N PHE A 222 14.45 -6.12 3.49
CA PHE A 222 15.01 -5.86 2.17
C PHE A 222 15.75 -4.53 2.14
N LEU A 223 15.10 -3.45 2.56
CA LEU A 223 15.69 -2.11 2.59
C LEU A 223 16.92 -2.08 3.50
N TYR A 224 16.85 -2.75 4.67
CA TYR A 224 17.99 -2.87 5.58
C TYR A 224 19.16 -3.65 4.97
N THR A 225 18.92 -4.85 4.44
CA THR A 225 20.01 -5.70 3.88
C THR A 225 20.59 -5.18 2.58
N ARG A 226 19.86 -4.31 1.87
CA ARG A 226 20.37 -3.56 0.72
C ARG A 226 21.00 -2.22 1.06
N GLU A 227 21.08 -1.86 2.34
CA GLU A 227 21.71 -0.62 2.82
C GLU A 227 21.02 0.66 2.32
N TYR A 228 19.69 0.63 2.24
CA TYR A 228 18.92 1.86 2.03
C TYR A 228 19.00 2.77 3.26
N GLU A 229 18.87 4.09 3.03
CA GLU A 229 18.62 5.03 4.11
C GLU A 229 17.32 4.66 4.84
N ALA A 230 17.31 4.83 6.17
CA ALA A 230 16.16 4.44 6.98
C ALA A 230 14.96 5.35 6.69
N ILE A 231 13.93 4.78 6.06
CA ILE A 231 12.69 5.48 5.74
C ILE A 231 11.73 5.35 6.91
N ASN A 232 11.45 6.47 7.60
CA ASN A 232 10.58 6.51 8.77
C ASN A 232 9.20 7.13 8.50
N ASP A 233 8.99 7.65 7.30
CA ASP A 233 7.75 8.30 6.90
C ASP A 233 6.90 7.36 6.02
N ASP A 234 5.63 7.20 6.39
CA ASP A 234 4.71 6.27 5.71
C ASP A 234 4.48 6.63 4.24
N ARG A 235 4.43 7.92 3.90
CA ARG A 235 4.27 8.37 2.52
C ARG A 235 5.49 7.99 1.68
N SER A 236 6.68 8.26 2.20
CA SER A 236 7.94 7.90 1.57
C SER A 236 8.03 6.38 1.36
N MET A 237 7.61 5.59 2.36
CA MET A 237 7.52 4.13 2.25
C MET A 237 6.53 3.68 1.16
N ARG A 238 5.34 4.28 1.07
CA ARG A 238 4.38 3.97 -0.02
C ARG A 238 4.95 4.28 -1.40
N GLN A 239 5.68 5.38 -1.55
CA GLN A 239 6.31 5.75 -2.84
C GLN A 239 7.39 4.75 -3.25
N VAL A 240 8.30 4.39 -2.34
CA VAL A 240 9.37 3.42 -2.61
C VAL A 240 8.79 2.05 -2.93
N THR A 241 7.87 1.57 -2.11
CA THR A 241 7.25 0.25 -2.31
C THR A 241 6.42 0.21 -3.60
N ARG A 242 5.70 1.29 -3.97
CA ARG A 242 5.00 1.39 -5.25
C ARG A 242 5.93 1.22 -6.45
N MET A 243 7.13 1.82 -6.41
CA MET A 243 8.13 1.70 -7.47
C MET A 243 8.81 0.33 -7.49
N LEU A 244 9.19 -0.19 -6.30
CA LEU A 244 10.00 -1.39 -6.19
C LEU A 244 9.18 -2.69 -6.23
N THR A 245 7.87 -2.66 -5.98
CA THR A 245 7.06 -3.90 -5.89
C THR A 245 7.24 -4.78 -7.12
N TYR A 246 7.15 -4.21 -8.32
CA TYR A 246 7.30 -4.98 -9.55
C TYR A 246 8.71 -5.58 -9.72
N PRO A 247 9.80 -4.78 -9.78
CA PRO A 247 11.14 -5.33 -9.98
C PRO A 247 11.57 -6.26 -8.84
N GLN A 248 11.18 -5.97 -7.60
CA GLN A 248 11.53 -6.79 -6.44
C GLN A 248 10.79 -8.13 -6.43
N THR A 249 9.54 -8.16 -6.88
CA THR A 249 8.78 -9.41 -7.07
C THR A 249 9.50 -10.31 -8.08
N ILE A 250 9.88 -9.76 -9.23
CA ILE A 250 10.65 -10.52 -10.24
C ILE A 250 12.02 -10.95 -9.70
N GLY A 251 12.73 -10.04 -9.02
CA GLY A 251 14.02 -10.31 -8.38
C GLY A 251 13.95 -11.48 -7.39
N SER A 252 12.92 -11.54 -6.55
CA SER A 252 12.73 -12.62 -5.58
C SER A 252 12.51 -14.00 -6.21
N VAL A 253 11.94 -14.06 -7.41
CA VAL A 253 11.77 -15.32 -8.17
C VAL A 253 13.07 -15.73 -8.85
N LEU A 254 13.83 -14.76 -9.40
CA LEU A 254 15.07 -15.03 -10.12
C LEU A 254 16.29 -15.20 -9.20
N HIS A 255 16.19 -14.79 -7.94
CA HIS A 255 17.28 -14.85 -6.97
C HIS A 255 17.82 -16.29 -6.83
N GLU A 256 19.13 -16.44 -6.66
CA GLU A 256 19.77 -17.75 -6.55
C GLU A 256 19.28 -18.59 -5.35
N LEU A 257 18.93 -17.92 -4.26
CA LEU A 257 18.34 -18.53 -3.05
C LEU A 257 16.80 -18.66 -3.12
N SER A 258 16.19 -18.33 -4.26
CA SER A 258 14.74 -18.41 -4.44
C SER A 258 14.23 -19.84 -4.25
N PRO A 259 13.05 -20.04 -3.64
CA PRO A 259 12.42 -21.36 -3.60
C PRO A 259 12.03 -21.89 -4.99
N TYR A 260 11.98 -21.02 -6.01
CA TYR A 260 11.53 -21.37 -7.36
C TYR A 260 12.68 -21.79 -8.31
N GLY A 261 13.90 -21.94 -7.80
CA GLY A 261 15.05 -22.36 -8.62
C GLY A 261 14.91 -23.80 -9.16
N VAL A 262 14.89 -23.93 -10.49
CA VAL A 262 14.76 -25.22 -11.24
C VAL A 262 16.11 -25.85 -11.63
N ARG A 263 17.24 -25.26 -11.23
CA ARG A 263 18.58 -25.79 -11.53
C ARG A 263 18.79 -27.14 -10.83
N SER A 264 19.72 -27.94 -11.34
CA SER A 264 20.12 -29.22 -10.71
C SER A 264 20.56 -28.97 -9.27
N GLY A 265 19.93 -29.63 -8.29
CA GLY A 265 20.13 -29.39 -6.85
C GLY A 265 19.34 -28.20 -6.27
N GLY A 266 18.46 -27.59 -7.06
CA GLY A 266 17.56 -26.52 -6.64
C GLY A 266 16.45 -26.98 -5.69
N ARG A 267 15.76 -26.02 -5.09
CA ARG A 267 14.68 -26.28 -4.12
C ARG A 267 13.38 -26.77 -4.78
N LEU A 268 13.15 -26.40 -6.05
CA LEU A 268 11.94 -26.82 -6.79
C LEU A 268 12.22 -28.13 -7.54
N THR A 269 11.62 -29.22 -7.08
CA THR A 269 11.71 -30.53 -7.73
C THR A 269 10.83 -30.58 -8.99
N PRO A 270 11.10 -31.48 -9.95
CA PRO A 270 10.22 -31.68 -11.10
C PRO A 270 8.78 -32.06 -10.70
N GLU A 271 8.60 -32.81 -9.62
CA GLU A 271 7.27 -33.12 -9.08
C GLU A 271 6.59 -31.89 -8.45
N GLY A 272 7.36 -31.03 -7.77
CA GLY A 272 6.87 -29.75 -7.26
C GLY A 272 6.44 -28.82 -8.40
N LEU A 273 7.20 -28.78 -9.49
CA LEU A 273 6.85 -28.02 -10.68
C LEU A 273 5.55 -28.51 -11.30
N LYS A 274 5.37 -29.83 -11.48
CA LYS A 274 4.11 -30.43 -11.95
C LYS A 274 2.93 -30.02 -11.07
N SER A 275 3.07 -30.13 -9.75
CA SER A 275 2.04 -29.74 -8.78
C SER A 275 1.65 -28.26 -8.89
N MET A 276 2.57 -27.36 -9.23
CA MET A 276 2.28 -25.93 -9.40
C MET A 276 1.61 -25.62 -10.73
N SER A 277 1.95 -26.35 -11.80
CA SER A 277 1.40 -26.13 -13.14
C SER A 277 -0.01 -26.68 -13.37
N GLY A 278 -0.59 -27.39 -12.39
CA GLY A 278 -2.00 -27.81 -12.40
C GLY A 278 -2.40 -28.71 -13.57
N LYS A 279 -1.43 -29.38 -14.20
CA LYS A 279 -1.62 -30.36 -15.28
C LYS A 279 -1.26 -31.75 -14.83
#